data_AF-A0A7C4RAI2-F1
#
_entry.id   AF-A0A7C4RAI2-F1
#
_cell.length_a   1.000
_cell.length_b   1.000
_cell.length_c   1.000
_cell.angle_alpha   90.00
_cell.angle_beta   90.00
_cell.angle_gamma   90.00
#
_symmetry.space_group_name_H-M   'P 1'
#
loop_
_entity.id
_entity.type
_entity.pdbx_description
1 polymer ?
#
loop_
_entity_poly.entity_id
_entity_poly.type
_entity_poly.pdbx_seq_one_letter_code
_entity_poly.pdbx_strand_id
1 'polypeptide(L)'
;MVDKADKVVMDAIDEALSILGNKAKEAVYYFMEREYGLQKDDIPSNLKNFHDGLHMLFGVGANIIEKHIYNCLQNRIGIRARIEPELDFIEVVNKLRSFA
;
A
#
# COMPACT_ATOMS: atom_id res chain seq x y z
N MET A 1 2.01 -19.51 5.60
CA MET A 1 3.14 -19.09 4.75
C MET A 1 2.72 -17.79 4.10
N VAL A 2 3.42 -16.68 4.33
CA VAL A 2 3.11 -15.41 3.64
C VAL A 2 3.43 -15.62 2.17
N ASP A 3 2.48 -15.31 1.28
CA ASP A 3 2.66 -15.41 -0.16
C ASP A 3 3.84 -14.52 -0.60
N LYS A 4 4.66 -14.98 -1.54
CA LYS A 4 5.78 -14.21 -2.09
C LYS A 4 5.30 -12.87 -2.66
N ALA A 5 4.15 -12.86 -3.32
CA ALA A 5 3.55 -11.67 -3.88
C ALA A 5 3.05 -10.71 -2.79
N ASP A 6 2.45 -11.23 -1.72
CA ASP A 6 2.01 -10.42 -0.58
C ASP A 6 3.19 -9.75 0.12
N LYS A 7 4.31 -10.46 0.25
CA LYS A 7 5.55 -9.87 0.77
C LYS A 7 6.05 -8.71 -0.11
N VAL A 8 6.04 -8.87 -1.43
CA VAL A 8 6.44 -7.81 -2.36
C VAL A 8 5.54 -6.59 -2.22
N VAL A 9 4.23 -6.78 -2.08
CA VAL A 9 3.26 -5.70 -1.83
C VAL A 9 3.54 -5.03 -0.48
N MET A 10 3.73 -5.80 0.59
CA MET A 10 3.98 -5.25 1.92
C MET A 10 5.28 -4.45 1.96
N ASP A 11 6.36 -4.97 1.38
CA ASP A 11 7.64 -4.27 1.35
C ASP A 11 7.54 -2.97 0.53
N ALA A 12 6.74 -2.95 -0.54
CA ALA A 12 6.47 -1.73 -1.31
C ALA A 12 5.70 -0.68 -0.50
N ILE A 13 4.70 -1.11 0.27
CA ILE A 13 3.93 -0.24 1.17
C ILE A 13 4.84 0.33 2.27
N ASP A 14 5.68 -0.50 2.88
CA ASP A 14 6.59 -0.06 3.94
C ASP A 14 7.64 0.94 3.46
N GLU A 15 8.20 0.69 2.28
CA GLU A 15 9.09 1.62 1.60
C GLU A 15 8.37 2.95 1.31
N ALA A 16 7.18 2.88 0.71
CA ALA A 16 6.44 4.07 0.32
C ALA A 16 6.06 4.95 1.52
N LEU A 17 5.64 4.35 2.64
CA LEU A 17 5.33 5.12 3.86
C LEU A 17 6.58 5.74 4.51
N SER A 18 7.78 5.26 4.19
CA SER A 18 9.03 5.77 4.76
C SER A 18 9.34 7.21 4.32
N ILE A 19 8.72 7.72 3.25
CA ILE A 19 8.84 9.13 2.83
C ILE A 19 8.32 10.12 3.88
N LEU A 20 7.40 9.65 4.75
CA LEU A 20 6.84 10.44 5.84
C LEU A 20 7.79 10.52 7.05
N GLY A 21 8.86 9.71 7.05
CA GLY A 21 9.75 9.48 8.18
C GLY A 21 9.28 8.31 9.07
N ASN A 22 10.24 7.62 9.68
CA ASN A 22 9.98 6.35 10.41
C ASN A 22 8.92 6.47 11.51
N LYS A 23 8.92 7.55 12.29
CA LYS A 23 7.92 7.76 13.35
C LYS A 23 6.51 7.96 12.79
N ALA A 24 6.38 8.66 11.66
CA ALA A 24 5.08 8.86 11.02
C ALA A 24 4.58 7.55 10.40
N LYS A 25 5.47 6.76 9.78
CA LYS A 25 5.14 5.40 9.29
C LYS A 25 4.63 4.49 10.42
N GLU A 26 5.31 4.47 11.57
CA GLU A 26 4.85 3.72 12.75
C GLU A 26 3.48 4.19 13.23
N ALA A 27 3.23 5.51 13.25
CA ALA A 27 1.92 6.06 13.62
C ALA A 27 0.82 5.65 12.64
N VAL A 28 1.11 5.56 11.33
CA VAL A 28 0.15 5.03 10.34
C VAL A 28 -0.20 3.59 10.66
N TYR A 29 0.79 2.70 10.88
CA TYR A 29 0.49 1.30 11.20
C TYR A 29 -0.29 1.15 12.51
N TYR A 30 0.08 1.91 13.55
CA TYR A 30 -0.65 1.92 14.81
C TYR A 30 -2.11 2.36 14.62
N PHE A 31 -2.36 3.38 13.80
CA PHE A 31 -3.71 3.81 13.47
C PHE A 31 -4.51 2.71 12.74
N MET A 32 -3.90 2.03 11.76
CA MET A 32 -4.53 0.92 11.03
C MET A 32 -4.93 -0.21 11.97
N GLU A 33 -4.02 -0.60 12.86
CA GLU A 33 -4.28 -1.64 13.85
C GLU A 33 -5.42 -1.23 14.80
N ARG A 34 -5.38 -0.01 15.34
CA ARG A 34 -6.34 0.47 16.32
C ARG A 34 -7.74 0.68 15.75
N GLU A 35 -7.87 1.34 14.60
CA GLU A 35 -9.17 1.76 14.07
C GLU A 35 -9.79 0.71 13.14
N TYR A 36 -8.98 -0.13 12.49
CA TYR A 36 -9.44 -1.12 11.51
C TYR A 36 -9.13 -2.57 11.91
N GLY A 37 -8.45 -2.80 13.04
CA GLY A 37 -7.97 -4.13 13.42
C GLY A 37 -6.95 -4.70 12.43
N LEU A 38 -6.33 -3.85 11.61
CA LEU A 38 -5.50 -4.27 10.49
C LEU A 38 -4.03 -4.28 10.91
N GLN A 39 -3.50 -5.47 11.22
CA GLN A 39 -2.08 -5.67 11.48
C GLN A 39 -1.27 -5.39 10.22
N LYS A 40 -0.02 -4.96 10.40
CA LYS A 40 0.90 -4.66 9.29
C LYS A 40 0.97 -5.79 8.27
N ASP A 41 1.23 -7.01 8.72
CA ASP A 41 1.44 -8.16 7.83
C ASP A 41 0.14 -8.62 7.13
N ASP A 42 -1.02 -8.18 7.60
CA ASP A 42 -2.32 -8.50 7.00
C ASP A 42 -2.74 -7.50 5.92
N ILE A 43 -2.06 -6.34 5.80
CA ILE A 43 -2.37 -5.28 4.83
C ILE A 43 -2.50 -5.82 3.38
N PRO A 44 -1.60 -6.67 2.86
CA PRO A 44 -1.74 -7.21 1.51
C PRO A 44 -3.04 -8.00 1.30
N SER A 45 -3.55 -8.66 2.34
CA SER A 45 -4.80 -9.44 2.26
C SER A 45 -6.06 -8.57 2.40
N ASN A 46 -5.93 -7.35 2.94
CA ASN A 46 -7.04 -6.43 3.17
C ASN A 46 -6.69 -4.99 2.75
N LEU A 47 -6.46 -4.83 1.44
CA LEU A 47 -6.16 -3.52 0.83
C LEU A 47 -7.28 -2.50 1.00
N LYS A 48 -8.53 -2.96 1.14
CA LYS A 48 -9.69 -2.09 1.33
C LYS A 48 -9.58 -1.29 2.63
N ASN A 49 -9.36 -1.97 3.76
CA ASN A 49 -9.23 -1.28 5.05
C ASN A 49 -7.98 -0.37 5.08
N PHE A 50 -6.92 -0.77 4.39
CA PHE A 50 -5.73 0.08 4.25
C PHE A 50 -6.01 1.36 3.45
N HIS A 51 -6.68 1.25 2.30
CA HIS A 51 -7.13 2.38 1.48
C HIS A 51 -8.02 3.33 2.30
N ASP A 52 -9.08 2.78 2.92
CA ASP A 52 -10.01 3.54 3.74
C ASP A 52 -9.28 4.25 4.90
N GLY A 53 -8.34 3.56 5.55
CA GLY A 53 -7.53 4.10 6.64
C GLY A 53 -6.58 5.23 6.20
N LEU A 54 -5.95 5.12 5.03
CA LEU A 54 -5.12 6.19 4.49
C LEU A 54 -5.96 7.44 4.19
N HIS A 55 -7.13 7.25 3.57
CA HIS A 55 -8.05 8.35 3.28
C HIS A 55 -8.64 8.97 4.55
N MET A 56 -8.84 8.19 5.61
CA MET A 56 -9.25 8.73 6.91
C MET A 56 -8.16 9.61 7.56
N LEU A 57 -6.89 9.20 7.46
CA LEU A 57 -5.75 9.96 8.02
C LEU A 57 -5.40 11.21 7.21
N PHE A 58 -5.35 11.08 5.89
CA PHE A 58 -4.75 12.07 4.99
C PHE A 58 -5.75 12.75 4.05
N GLY A 59 -7.03 12.34 4.06
CA GLY A 59 -8.03 12.81 3.12
C GLY A 59 -7.58 12.60 1.67
N VAL A 60 -7.78 13.61 0.83
CA VAL A 60 -7.35 13.60 -0.58
C VAL A 60 -5.82 13.43 -0.74
N GLY A 61 -5.04 13.74 0.29
CA GLY A 61 -3.59 13.56 0.31
C GLY A 61 -3.15 12.09 0.23
N ALA A 62 -4.02 11.14 0.60
CA ALA A 62 -3.77 9.70 0.49
C ALA A 62 -3.40 9.28 -0.94
N ASN A 63 -4.02 9.90 -1.96
CA ASN A 63 -3.73 9.65 -3.37
C ASN A 63 -2.24 9.84 -3.74
N ILE A 64 -1.52 10.71 -3.04
CA ILE A 64 -0.08 10.94 -3.26
C ILE A 64 0.72 9.73 -2.74
N ILE A 65 0.33 9.20 -1.58
CA ILE A 65 0.94 8.03 -0.96
C ILE A 65 0.66 6.79 -1.82
N GLU A 66 -0.57 6.60 -2.28
CA GLU A 66 -0.96 5.50 -3.16
C GLU A 66 -0.19 5.48 -4.47
N LYS A 67 -0.07 6.64 -5.13
CA LYS A 67 0.79 6.78 -6.32
C LYS A 67 2.24 6.40 -6.03
N HIS A 68 2.74 6.74 -4.85
CA HIS A 68 4.09 6.35 -4.44
C HIS A 68 4.20 4.85 -4.19
N ILE A 69 3.19 4.21 -3.58
CA ILE A 69 3.10 2.75 -3.42
C ILE A 69 3.19 2.06 -4.79
N TYR A 70 2.46 2.54 -5.80
CA TYR A 70 2.53 1.97 -7.15
C TYR A 70 3.95 2.02 -7.71
N ASN A 71 4.64 3.15 -7.56
CA ASN A 71 6.02 3.31 -8.03
C ASN A 71 6.98 2.36 -7.30
N CYS A 72 6.88 2.23 -5.98
CA CYS A 72 7.69 1.28 -5.21
C CYS A 72 7.42 -0.16 -5.65
N LEU A 73 6.16 -0.52 -5.87
CA LEU A 73 5.78 -1.85 -6.31
C LEU A 73 6.32 -2.15 -7.71
N GLN A 74 6.15 -1.24 -8.67
CA GLN A 74 6.70 -1.32 -10.03
C GLN A 74 8.23 -1.47 -10.06
N ASN A 75 8.94 -0.73 -9.21
CA ASN A 75 10.39 -0.84 -9.08
C ASN A 75 10.81 -2.22 -8.54
N ARG A 76 10.07 -2.78 -7.58
CA ARG A 76 10.35 -4.09 -6.98
C ARG A 76 10.12 -5.24 -7.94
N ILE A 77 9.05 -5.20 -8.73
CA ILE A 77 8.76 -6.23 -9.75
C ILE A 77 9.54 -6.01 -11.06
N GLY A 78 10.22 -4.88 -11.23
CA GLY A 78 10.98 -4.55 -12.44
C GLY A 78 10.12 -4.24 -13.67
N ILE A 79 8.86 -3.83 -13.48
CA ILE A 79 7.89 -3.61 -14.56
C ILE A 79 7.31 -2.20 -14.49
N ARG A 80 7.34 -1.49 -15.63
CA ARG A 80 6.64 -0.22 -15.81
C ARG A 80 5.30 -0.41 -16.51
N ALA A 81 4.33 -0.99 -15.81
CA ALA A 81 2.95 -1.08 -16.28
C ALA A 81 2.31 0.31 -16.37
N ARG A 82 1.47 0.51 -17.39
CA ARG A 82 0.56 1.65 -17.44
C ARG A 82 -0.52 1.45 -16.36
N ILE A 83 -0.80 2.50 -15.61
CA ILE A 83 -1.91 2.56 -14.67
C ILE A 83 -3.04 3.30 -15.38
N GLU A 84 -4.15 2.61 -15.59
CA GLU A 84 -5.32 3.17 -16.23
C GLU A 84 -6.10 4.06 -15.23
N PRO A 85 -6.56 5.26 -15.61
CA PRO A 85 -7.20 6.21 -14.69
C PRO A 85 -8.49 5.72 -14.03
N GLU A 86 -9.16 4.74 -14.63
CA GLU A 86 -10.39 4.13 -14.14
C GLU A 86 -10.16 3.13 -13.00
N LEU A 87 -8.92 2.64 -12.81
CA LEU A 87 -8.63 1.67 -11.77
C LEU A 87 -8.53 2.33 -10.41
N ASP A 88 -9.17 1.73 -9.42
CA ASP A 88 -8.99 2.13 -8.03
C ASP A 88 -7.68 1.59 -7.43
N PHE A 89 -7.37 2.00 -6.20
CA PHE A 89 -6.17 1.55 -5.50
C PHE A 89 -6.03 0.04 -5.42
N ILE A 90 -7.13 -0.66 -5.12
CA ILE A 90 -7.15 -2.10 -4.91
C ILE A 90 -6.88 -2.80 -6.24
N GLU A 91 -7.54 -2.35 -7.31
CA GLU A 91 -7.36 -2.88 -8.67
C GLU A 91 -5.94 -2.67 -9.17
N VAL A 92 -5.35 -1.49 -8.97
CA VAL A 92 -3.96 -1.22 -9.36
C VAL A 92 -2.98 -2.10 -8.59
N VAL A 93 -3.11 -2.21 -7.27
CA VAL A 93 -2.22 -3.05 -6.47
C VAL A 93 -2.37 -4.52 -6.85
N ASN A 94 -3.58 -5.01 -7.10
CA ASN A 94 -3.81 -6.39 -7.52
C ASN A 94 -3.26 -6.68 -8.92
N LYS A 95 -3.42 -5.74 -9.86
CA LYS A 95 -2.80 -5.81 -11.19
C LYS A 95 -1.29 -5.93 -11.06
N LEU A 96 -0.65 -5.06 -10.27
CA LEU A 96 0.80 -5.08 -10.07
C LEU A 96 1.27 -6.33 -9.31
N ARG A 97 0.50 -6.79 -8.32
CA ARG A 97 0.74 -8.03 -7.56
C ARG A 97 0.78 -9.26 -8.47
N SER A 98 -0.04 -9.30 -9.52
CA SER A 98 -0.08 -10.43 -10.46
C SER A 98 1.25 -10.68 -11.21
N PHE A 99 2.18 -9.73 -11.17
CA PHE A 99 3.51 -9.85 -11.77
C PHE A 99 4.64 -10.21 -10.78
N ALA A 100 4.36 -10.27 -9.47
CA ALA A 100 5.35 -10.54 -8.40
C ALA A 100 5.60 -12.05 -8.17
#